data_AF-A0A8T4YPK4-F1
#
_entry.id   AF-A0A8T4YPK4-F1
#
_cell.length_a   1.000
_cell.length_b   1.000
_cell.length_c   1.000
_cell.angle_alpha   90.00
_cell.angle_beta   90.00
_cell.angle_gamma   90.00
#
_symmetry.space_group_name_H-M   'P 1'
#
loop_
_entity.id
_entity.type
_entity.pdbx_description
1 polymer ?
#
loop_
_entity_poly.entity_id
_entity_poly.type
_entity_poly.pdbx_seq_one_letter_code
_entity_poly.pdbx_strand_id
1 'polypeptide(L)'
;MVAPLPYSGVWLSWIFISEPITGILLGPLAGFLSNLIGVMIGHFINYIDVYEFLFTLGAPLGAMISALVFRRRWGIVLTYYLALFGGFFVAPVSWQLPFWGMWDVYLAFATLLFLVIITSKRKSLWNINSKKRLIYILCLSAFIGLEADVLFRIFIFVPCQTYKLFYGYGVSELQAIWGLGAVETPIKVGLSTIIISIAGPSIIDAVRKLKLPV
;
A
#
# COMPACT_ATOMS: atom_id res chain seq x y z
N MET A 1 14.22 1.91 -20.66
CA MET A 1 14.72 2.32 -19.33
C MET A 1 13.82 1.65 -18.30
N VAL A 2 14.38 0.87 -17.38
CA VAL A 2 13.63 0.28 -16.27
C VAL A 2 13.22 1.42 -15.35
N ALA A 3 11.95 1.46 -14.90
CA ALA A 3 11.50 2.47 -13.94
C ALA A 3 12.42 2.42 -12.70
N PRO A 4 12.89 3.56 -12.18
CA PRO A 4 13.76 3.54 -11.03
C PRO A 4 12.99 3.00 -9.82
N LEU A 5 13.68 2.22 -8.99
CA LEU A 5 13.21 1.85 -7.68
C LEU A 5 12.86 3.09 -6.85
N PRO A 6 11.84 3.02 -5.97
CA PRO A 6 11.09 1.83 -5.56
C PRO A 6 9.90 1.42 -6.47
N TYR A 7 9.78 2.02 -7.66
CA TYR A 7 8.60 1.92 -8.53
C TYR A 7 8.67 0.80 -9.58
N SER A 8 9.72 -0.03 -9.55
CA SER A 8 9.89 -1.23 -10.37
C SER A 8 9.28 -2.48 -9.71
N GLY A 9 9.30 -3.59 -10.45
CA GLY A 9 8.85 -4.92 -10.00
C GLY A 9 7.35 -5.00 -9.73
N VAL A 10 6.93 -4.71 -8.50
CA VAL A 10 5.53 -4.76 -8.05
C VAL A 10 4.65 -3.84 -8.89
N TRP A 11 5.06 -2.58 -9.04
CA TRP A 11 4.27 -1.58 -9.77
C TRP A 11 4.33 -1.76 -11.29
N LEU A 12 5.19 -2.65 -11.80
CA LEU A 12 5.19 -3.07 -13.22
C LEU A 12 4.31 -4.30 -13.46
N SER A 13 3.81 -4.93 -12.41
CA SER A 13 3.00 -6.16 -12.47
C SER A 13 1.55 -5.89 -12.07
N TRP A 14 0.68 -6.89 -12.21
CA TRP A 14 -0.73 -6.78 -11.79
C TRP A 14 -0.93 -6.91 -10.27
N ILE A 15 0.14 -7.08 -9.48
CA ILE A 15 0.05 -7.28 -8.04
C ILE A 15 -0.57 -6.07 -7.31
N PHE A 16 -0.29 -4.83 -7.73
CA PHE A 16 -0.87 -3.65 -7.08
C PHE A 16 -2.40 -3.60 -7.23
N ILE A 17 -2.98 -4.37 -8.16
CA ILE A 17 -4.43 -4.56 -8.30
C ILE A 17 -4.93 -5.69 -7.39
N SER A 18 -4.24 -6.83 -7.35
CA SER A 18 -4.70 -8.02 -6.61
C SER A 18 -4.37 -7.98 -5.11
N GLU A 19 -3.36 -7.23 -4.70
CA GLU A 19 -2.89 -7.11 -3.33
C GLU A 19 -4.00 -6.72 -2.33
N PRO A 20 -4.69 -5.57 -2.48
CA PRO A 20 -5.68 -5.13 -1.51
C PRO A 20 -6.85 -6.11 -1.41
N ILE A 21 -7.32 -6.66 -2.54
CA ILE A 21 -8.44 -7.62 -2.52
C ILE A 21 -8.04 -8.95 -1.89
N THR A 22 -6.83 -9.44 -2.15
CA THR A 22 -6.30 -10.65 -1.50
C THR A 22 -6.24 -10.46 0.01
N GLY A 23 -5.75 -9.30 0.47
CA GLY A 23 -5.76 -8.93 1.88
C GLY A 23 -7.17 -8.89 2.49
N ILE A 24 -8.09 -8.19 1.83
CA ILE A 24 -9.47 -8.05 2.28
C ILE A 24 -10.14 -9.42 2.44
N LEU A 25 -10.02 -10.29 1.43
CA LEU A 25 -10.63 -11.61 1.39
C LEU A 25 -10.02 -12.59 2.40
N LEU A 26 -8.69 -12.71 2.43
CA LEU A 26 -8.01 -13.72 3.25
C LEU A 26 -7.78 -13.27 4.69
N GLY A 27 -7.85 -11.96 4.95
CA GLY A 27 -7.49 -11.39 6.24
C GLY A 27 -6.00 -11.05 6.37
N PRO A 28 -5.60 -10.42 7.50
CA PRO A 28 -4.30 -9.78 7.60
C PRO A 28 -3.11 -10.73 7.38
N LEU A 29 -3.08 -11.86 8.10
CA LEU A 29 -1.93 -12.77 8.05
C LEU A 29 -1.92 -13.64 6.79
N ALA A 30 -3.06 -14.23 6.42
CA ALA A 30 -3.14 -15.07 5.22
C ALA A 30 -2.99 -14.24 3.94
N GLY A 31 -3.53 -13.01 3.93
CA GLY A 31 -3.32 -12.05 2.83
C GLY A 31 -1.87 -11.62 2.69
N PHE A 32 -1.18 -11.36 3.81
CA PHE A 32 0.26 -11.11 3.84
C PHE A 32 1.04 -12.28 3.24
N LEU A 33 0.84 -13.50 3.76
CA LEU A 33 1.60 -14.67 3.32
C LEU A 33 1.33 -15.03 1.86
N SER A 34 0.08 -14.92 1.41
CA SER A 34 -0.29 -15.18 0.02
C SER A 34 0.40 -14.20 -0.94
N ASN A 35 0.38 -12.90 -0.62
CA ASN A 35 1.08 -11.91 -1.44
C ASN A 35 2.59 -12.11 -1.37
N LEU A 36 3.15 -12.43 -0.20
CA LEU A 36 4.58 -12.67 -0.03
C LEU A 36 5.04 -13.81 -0.93
N ILE A 37 4.38 -14.97 -0.87
CA ILE A 37 4.71 -16.11 -1.73
C ILE A 37 4.59 -15.72 -3.20
N GLY A 38 3.51 -15.02 -3.58
CA GLY A 38 3.27 -14.57 -4.94
C GLY A 38 4.38 -13.65 -5.47
N VAL A 39 4.76 -12.61 -4.71
CA VAL A 39 5.80 -11.67 -5.15
C VAL A 39 7.19 -12.30 -5.14
N MET A 40 7.49 -13.18 -4.17
CA MET A 40 8.77 -13.90 -4.13
C MET A 40 8.91 -14.80 -5.36
N ILE A 41 7.93 -15.68 -5.63
CA ILE A 41 7.96 -16.56 -6.81
C ILE A 41 7.99 -15.72 -8.10
N GLY A 42 7.18 -14.67 -8.17
CA GLY A 42 7.16 -13.76 -9.32
C GLY A 42 8.53 -13.15 -9.63
N HIS A 43 9.28 -12.73 -8.62
CA HIS A 43 10.62 -12.15 -8.78
C HIS A 43 11.72 -13.20 -8.99
N PHE A 44 11.49 -14.47 -8.62
CA PHE A 44 12.37 -15.56 -9.05
C PHE A 44 12.21 -15.88 -10.54
N ILE A 45 10.98 -15.79 -11.07
CA ILE A 45 10.70 -16.07 -12.50
C ILE A 45 11.12 -14.88 -13.38
N ASN A 46 10.65 -13.68 -13.04
CA ASN A 46 10.99 -12.44 -13.73
C ASN A 46 11.99 -11.66 -12.89
N TYR A 47 13.21 -12.19 -12.79
CA TYR A 47 14.27 -11.57 -12.03
C TYR A 47 14.70 -10.24 -12.65
N ILE A 48 14.68 -9.19 -11.84
CA ILE A 48 15.15 -7.85 -12.20
C ILE A 48 16.46 -7.56 -11.48
N ASP A 49 16.45 -7.63 -10.15
CA ASP A 49 17.60 -7.35 -9.29
C ASP A 49 17.40 -8.00 -7.89
N VAL A 50 18.50 -8.29 -7.17
CA VAL A 50 18.46 -8.97 -5.86
C VAL A 50 17.82 -8.11 -4.77
N TYR A 51 17.98 -6.80 -4.84
CA TYR A 51 17.47 -5.87 -3.86
C TYR A 51 15.97 -5.62 -4.03
N GLU A 52 15.40 -5.90 -5.23
CA GLU A 52 13.95 -5.84 -5.49
C GLU A 52 13.16 -6.71 -4.53
N PHE A 53 13.71 -7.86 -4.12
CA PHE A 53 13.08 -8.74 -3.14
C PHE A 53 12.75 -7.99 -1.83
N LEU A 54 13.58 -7.05 -1.40
CA LEU A 54 13.30 -6.24 -0.22
C LEU A 54 12.12 -5.28 -0.46
N PHE A 55 12.11 -4.58 -1.60
CA PHE A 55 11.04 -3.64 -1.93
C PHE A 55 9.70 -4.34 -2.16
N THR A 56 9.72 -5.57 -2.68
CA THR A 56 8.50 -6.34 -2.92
C THR A 56 7.73 -6.68 -1.66
N LEU A 57 8.37 -6.65 -0.47
CA LEU A 57 7.71 -6.81 0.82
C LEU A 57 6.67 -5.73 1.12
N GLY A 58 6.70 -4.61 0.41
CA GLY A 58 5.66 -3.61 0.52
C GLY A 58 4.28 -4.16 0.13
N ALA A 59 4.19 -5.02 -0.89
CA ALA A 59 2.91 -5.59 -1.32
C ALA A 59 2.25 -6.49 -0.26
N PRO A 60 2.92 -7.48 0.36
CA PRO A 60 2.29 -8.24 1.44
C PRO A 60 1.93 -7.36 2.65
N LEU A 61 2.70 -6.30 2.94
CA LEU A 61 2.35 -5.34 3.98
C LEU A 61 1.10 -4.53 3.63
N GLY A 62 0.98 -4.01 2.41
CA GLY A 62 -0.20 -3.26 2.00
C GLY A 62 -1.45 -4.14 1.94
N ALA A 63 -1.35 -5.41 1.53
CA ALA A 63 -2.42 -6.41 1.66
C ALA A 63 -2.87 -6.57 3.13
N MET A 64 -1.91 -6.71 4.04
CA MET A 64 -2.19 -6.80 5.47
C MET A 64 -2.90 -5.55 5.98
N ILE A 65 -2.44 -4.37 5.58
CA ILE A 65 -3.03 -3.08 5.99
C ILE A 65 -4.44 -2.91 5.40
N SER A 66 -4.68 -3.22 4.12
CA SER A 66 -6.02 -3.26 3.54
C SER A 66 -6.97 -4.15 4.36
N ALA A 67 -6.49 -5.34 4.75
CA ALA A 67 -7.27 -6.28 5.56
C ALA A 67 -7.60 -5.72 6.95
N LEU A 68 -6.66 -5.02 7.57
CA LEU A 68 -6.80 -4.40 8.90
C LEU A 68 -7.76 -3.20 8.85
N VAL A 69 -7.66 -2.36 7.82
CA VAL A 69 -8.59 -1.24 7.57
C VAL A 69 -10.01 -1.77 7.39
N PHE A 70 -10.19 -2.76 6.52
CA PHE A 70 -11.50 -3.39 6.27
C PHE A 70 -12.14 -3.91 7.56
N ARG A 71 -11.32 -4.51 8.44
CA ARG A 71 -11.71 -5.07 9.75
C ARG A 71 -11.66 -4.07 10.90
N ARG A 72 -11.45 -2.78 10.62
CA ARG A 72 -11.44 -1.68 11.60
C ARG A 72 -10.41 -1.82 12.72
N ARG A 73 -9.27 -2.47 12.44
CA ARG A 73 -8.14 -2.61 13.37
C ARG A 73 -7.28 -1.34 13.36
N TRP A 74 -7.92 -0.21 13.65
CA TRP A 74 -7.38 1.14 13.46
C TRP A 74 -6.05 1.39 14.19
N GLY A 75 -5.92 0.92 15.43
CA GLY A 75 -4.72 1.15 16.23
C GLY A 75 -3.46 0.60 15.55
N ILE A 76 -3.53 -0.60 15.00
CA ILE A 76 -2.39 -1.24 14.30
C ILE A 76 -2.02 -0.45 13.05
N VAL A 77 -3.02 -0.03 12.27
CA VAL A 77 -2.79 0.75 11.04
C VAL A 77 -2.21 2.13 11.36
N LEU A 78 -2.71 2.81 12.39
CA LEU A 78 -2.17 4.10 12.84
C LEU A 78 -0.74 3.98 13.33
N THR A 79 -0.43 2.96 14.14
CA THR A 79 0.93 2.72 14.61
C THR A 79 1.89 2.49 13.44
N TYR A 80 1.48 1.72 12.44
CA TYR A 80 2.27 1.49 11.22
C TYR A 80 2.61 2.81 10.52
N TYR A 81 1.60 3.62 10.18
CA TYR A 81 1.82 4.89 9.50
C TYR A 81 2.67 5.86 10.33
N LEU A 82 2.37 6.00 11.63
CA LEU A 82 3.11 6.89 12.52
C LEU A 82 4.57 6.48 12.68
N ALA A 83 4.86 5.19 12.78
CA ALA A 83 6.23 4.69 12.90
C ALA A 83 7.04 4.99 11.63
N LEU A 84 6.50 4.69 10.46
CA LEU A 84 7.21 4.91 9.20
C LEU A 84 7.34 6.39 8.86
N PHE A 85 6.30 7.21 9.06
CA PHE A 85 6.43 8.65 8.93
C PHE A 85 7.42 9.24 9.95
N GLY A 86 7.38 8.77 11.19
CA GLY A 86 8.31 9.20 12.23
C GLY A 86 9.75 8.99 11.79
N GLY A 87 10.09 7.79 11.32
CA GLY A 87 11.45 7.55 10.80
C GLY A 87 11.75 8.30 9.51
N PHE A 88 10.77 8.55 8.64
CA PHE A 88 10.94 9.43 7.49
C PHE A 88 11.33 10.85 7.90
N PHE A 89 10.57 11.48 8.79
CA PHE A 89 10.80 12.86 9.18
C PHE A 89 12.00 13.05 10.11
N VAL A 90 12.45 12.02 10.82
CA VAL A 90 13.68 12.08 11.63
C VAL A 90 14.95 11.91 10.79
N ALA A 91 14.87 11.23 9.64
CA ALA A 91 16.03 10.99 8.79
C ALA A 91 16.50 12.28 8.08
N PRO A 92 17.77 12.72 8.26
CA PRO A 92 18.27 13.98 7.69
C PRO A 92 18.25 14.04 6.15
N VAL A 93 18.35 12.89 5.48
CA VAL A 93 18.26 12.81 4.01
C VAL A 93 16.88 13.24 3.51
N SER A 94 15.83 12.94 4.26
CA SER A 94 14.44 13.28 3.90
C SER A 94 14.20 14.78 3.85
N TRP A 95 14.96 15.58 4.60
CA TRP A 95 14.83 17.04 4.61
C TRP A 95 15.32 17.71 3.32
N GLN A 96 16.06 16.96 2.51
CA GLN A 96 16.52 17.41 1.19
C GLN A 96 15.51 17.08 0.08
N LEU A 97 14.43 16.36 0.41
CA LEU A 97 13.40 15.97 -0.55
C LEU A 97 12.23 16.95 -0.50
N PRO A 98 11.70 17.37 -1.67
CA PRO A 98 10.51 18.19 -1.71
C PRO A 98 9.33 17.53 -0.98
N PHE A 99 8.70 18.25 -0.06
CA PHE A 99 7.62 17.70 0.77
C PHE A 99 6.48 17.11 -0.06
N TRP A 100 6.17 17.70 -1.23
CA TRP A 100 5.07 17.28 -2.09
C TRP A 100 5.24 15.89 -2.72
N GLY A 101 6.43 15.28 -2.67
CA GLY A 101 6.69 14.04 -3.44
C GLY A 101 6.02 12.76 -2.92
N MET A 102 5.28 12.84 -1.81
CA MET A 102 4.42 11.75 -1.31
C MET A 102 3.05 12.26 -0.84
N TRP A 103 2.51 13.24 -1.57
CA TRP A 103 1.24 13.88 -1.25
C TRP A 103 0.07 12.90 -1.13
N ASP A 104 0.09 11.83 -1.92
CA ASP A 104 -0.87 10.72 -1.95
C ASP A 104 -0.82 9.91 -0.64
N VAL A 105 0.38 9.60 -0.14
CA VAL A 105 0.58 8.93 1.15
C VAL A 105 0.08 9.80 2.31
N TYR A 106 0.34 11.11 2.29
CA TYR A 106 -0.20 12.03 3.30
C TYR A 106 -1.74 12.08 3.26
N LEU A 107 -2.31 12.10 2.05
CA LEU A 107 -3.75 12.08 1.85
C LEU A 107 -4.37 10.79 2.40
N ALA A 108 -3.71 9.64 2.21
CA ALA A 108 -4.12 8.36 2.77
C ALA A 108 -4.14 8.37 4.29
N PHE A 109 -3.09 8.93 4.91
CA PHE A 109 -3.01 9.04 6.35
C PHE A 109 -4.03 10.02 6.93
N ALA A 110 -4.24 11.17 6.29
CA ALA A 110 -5.29 12.11 6.67
C ALA A 110 -6.68 11.46 6.56
N THR A 111 -6.91 10.68 5.49
CA THR A 111 -8.14 9.90 5.29
C THR A 111 -8.31 8.88 6.41
N LEU A 112 -7.26 8.14 6.77
CA LEU A 112 -7.28 7.19 7.90
C LEU A 112 -7.68 7.89 9.21
N LEU A 113 -7.05 9.01 9.55
CA LEU A 113 -7.38 9.77 10.76
C LEU A 113 -8.85 10.19 10.77
N PHE A 114 -9.34 10.72 9.64
CA PHE A 114 -10.74 11.10 9.49
C PHE A 114 -11.70 9.92 9.67
N LEU A 115 -11.38 8.75 9.10
CA LEU A 115 -12.17 7.53 9.26
C LEU A 115 -12.19 7.04 10.71
N VAL A 116 -11.07 7.09 11.42
CA VAL A 116 -11.01 6.72 12.83
C VAL A 116 -11.93 7.62 13.66
N ILE A 117 -11.89 8.94 13.43
CA ILE A 117 -12.75 9.90 14.13
C ILE A 117 -14.23 9.65 13.81
N ILE A 118 -14.59 9.50 12.54
CA ILE A 118 -15.99 9.31 12.12
C ILE A 118 -16.55 7.98 12.61
N THR A 119 -15.82 6.89 12.44
CA THR A 119 -16.31 5.54 12.79
C THR A 119 -16.30 5.30 14.30
N SER A 120 -15.52 6.06 15.07
CA SER A 120 -15.62 6.13 16.52
C SER A 120 -16.95 6.73 16.97
N LYS A 121 -17.40 7.82 16.32
CA LYS A 121 -18.68 8.48 16.63
C LYS A 121 -19.90 7.78 16.04
N ARG A 122 -19.77 7.14 14.87
CA ARG A 122 -20.87 6.51 14.13
C ARG A 122 -20.47 5.15 13.58
N LYS A 123 -20.50 4.12 14.43
CA LYS A 123 -20.12 2.74 14.05
C LYS A 123 -20.94 2.18 12.88
N SER A 124 -22.19 2.61 12.70
CA SER A 124 -23.08 2.13 11.64
C SER A 124 -22.62 2.49 10.23
N LEU A 125 -21.77 3.50 10.06
CA LEU A 125 -21.24 3.91 8.75
C LEU A 125 -20.34 2.83 8.13
N TRP A 126 -19.66 2.04 8.96
CA TRP A 126 -18.80 0.94 8.50
C TRP A 126 -19.58 -0.39 8.49
N ASN A 127 -20.61 -0.46 7.64
CA ASN A 127 -21.46 -1.64 7.49
C ASN A 127 -21.24 -2.33 6.13
N ILE A 128 -20.54 -3.46 6.17
CA ILE A 128 -20.19 -4.28 5.00
C ILE A 128 -21.38 -5.05 4.38
N ASN A 129 -22.55 -5.03 5.02
CA ASN A 129 -23.76 -5.69 4.50
C ASN A 129 -24.53 -4.82 3.50
N SER A 130 -24.31 -3.50 3.53
CA SER A 130 -24.93 -2.59 2.55
C SER A 130 -24.02 -2.48 1.32
N LYS A 131 -24.52 -2.87 0.14
CA LYS A 131 -23.74 -2.81 -1.12
C LYS A 131 -23.11 -1.44 -1.41
N LYS A 132 -23.86 -0.34 -1.25
CA LYS A 132 -23.34 1.03 -1.46
C LYS A 132 -22.17 1.33 -0.53
N ARG A 133 -22.33 1.06 0.77
CA ARG A 133 -21.26 1.23 1.78
C ARG A 133 -20.08 0.30 1.55
N LEU A 134 -20.31 -0.93 1.08
CA LEU A 134 -19.24 -1.88 0.78
C LEU A 134 -18.30 -1.32 -0.29
N ILE A 135 -18.82 -0.70 -1.35
CA ILE A 135 -18.00 -0.02 -2.36
C ILE A 135 -17.07 1.02 -1.72
N TYR A 136 -17.60 1.89 -0.86
CA TYR A 136 -16.78 2.90 -0.17
C TYR A 136 -15.75 2.27 0.77
N ILE A 137 -16.14 1.23 1.52
CA ILE A 137 -15.24 0.52 2.43
C ILE A 137 -14.10 -0.14 1.67
N LEU A 138 -14.39 -0.76 0.53
CA LEU A 138 -13.40 -1.37 -0.37
C LEU A 138 -12.47 -0.32 -0.95
N CYS A 139 -13.02 0.78 -1.45
CA CYS A 139 -12.26 1.93 -1.96
C CYS A 139 -11.25 2.42 -0.91
N LEU A 140 -11.73 2.73 0.30
CA LEU A 140 -10.89 3.24 1.38
C LEU A 140 -9.86 2.21 1.87
N SER A 141 -10.25 0.94 1.93
CA SER A 141 -9.34 -0.15 2.36
C SER A 141 -8.23 -0.40 1.32
N ALA A 142 -8.56 -0.34 0.03
CA ALA A 142 -7.59 -0.46 -1.04
C ALA A 142 -6.65 0.74 -1.06
N PHE A 143 -7.19 1.96 -1.05
CA PHE A 143 -6.41 3.20 -1.05
C PHE A 143 -5.42 3.23 0.12
N ILE A 144 -5.88 3.05 1.36
CA ILE A 144 -5.02 3.10 2.54
C ILE A 144 -4.01 1.93 2.56
N GLY A 145 -4.38 0.74 2.09
CA GLY A 145 -3.43 -0.37 2.04
C GLY A 145 -2.33 -0.19 1.01
N LEU A 146 -2.66 0.28 -0.19
CA LEU A 146 -1.67 0.53 -1.24
C LEU A 146 -0.73 1.67 -0.88
N GLU A 147 -1.24 2.72 -0.26
CA GLU A 147 -0.41 3.83 0.23
C GLU A 147 0.48 3.42 1.40
N ALA A 148 0.06 2.40 2.15
CA ALA A 148 0.91 1.75 3.16
C ALA A 148 2.03 0.90 2.53
N ASP A 149 1.79 0.23 1.39
CA ASP A 149 2.84 -0.38 0.55
C ASP A 149 3.84 0.69 0.09
N VAL A 150 3.35 1.76 -0.55
CA VAL A 150 4.21 2.88 -1.01
C VAL A 150 5.05 3.45 0.14
N LEU A 151 4.44 3.72 1.29
CA LEU A 151 5.14 4.26 2.46
C LEU A 151 6.25 3.33 2.96
N PHE A 152 6.01 2.01 2.97
CA PHE A 152 7.06 1.05 3.33
C PHE A 152 8.24 1.13 2.39
N ARG A 153 7.98 1.15 1.09
CA ARG A 153 9.06 1.23 0.11
C ARG A 153 9.83 2.53 0.22
N ILE A 154 9.14 3.65 0.43
CA ILE A 154 9.77 4.95 0.72
C ILE A 154 10.65 4.84 1.95
N PHE A 155 10.15 4.24 3.04
CA PHE A 155 10.89 4.10 4.28
C PHE A 155 12.19 3.28 4.10
N ILE A 156 12.11 2.16 3.39
CA ILE A 156 13.29 1.36 3.06
C ILE A 156 14.22 2.11 2.11
N PHE A 157 13.67 2.82 1.12
CA PHE A 157 14.47 3.53 0.12
C PHE A 157 15.26 4.68 0.72
N VAL A 158 14.56 5.55 1.48
CA VAL A 158 15.05 6.86 1.91
C VAL A 158 15.63 6.80 3.34
N PRO A 159 14.84 6.63 4.42
CA PRO A 159 15.37 6.47 5.79
C PRO A 159 16.45 5.41 5.95
N CYS A 160 16.25 4.22 5.37
CA CYS A 160 17.26 3.16 5.47
C CYS A 160 18.41 3.33 4.46
N GLN A 161 18.43 4.42 3.68
CA GLN A 161 19.47 4.79 2.73
C GLN A 161 19.81 3.73 1.69
N THR A 162 18.87 2.84 1.36
CA THR A 162 19.13 1.78 0.37
C THR A 162 19.35 2.35 -1.03
N TYR A 163 18.81 3.54 -1.34
CA TYR A 163 19.15 4.29 -2.56
C TYR A 163 20.67 4.46 -2.73
N LYS A 164 21.40 4.70 -1.64
CA LYS A 164 22.85 4.86 -1.63
C LYS A 164 23.58 3.54 -1.43
N LEU A 165 23.15 2.72 -0.47
CA LEU A 165 23.85 1.49 -0.09
C LEU A 165 23.79 0.42 -1.19
N PHE A 166 22.67 0.31 -1.89
CA PHE A 166 22.46 -0.73 -2.89
C PHE A 166 22.72 -0.25 -4.31
N TYR A 167 22.39 1.01 -4.62
CA TYR A 167 22.47 1.56 -5.97
C TYR A 167 23.53 2.64 -6.17
N GLY A 168 24.21 3.08 -5.10
CA GLY A 168 25.23 4.12 -5.19
C GLY A 168 24.70 5.49 -5.61
N TYR A 169 23.39 5.72 -5.54
CA TYR A 169 22.78 6.97 -5.99
C TYR A 169 23.15 8.15 -5.09
N GLY A 170 23.36 9.31 -5.72
CA GLY A 170 23.53 10.59 -5.05
C GLY A 170 22.18 11.21 -4.66
N VAL A 171 22.26 12.41 -4.07
CA VAL A 171 21.07 13.18 -3.66
C VAL A 171 20.29 13.68 -4.88
N SER A 172 20.98 14.07 -5.95
CA SER A 172 20.38 14.52 -7.21
C SER A 172 19.51 13.44 -7.85
N GLU A 173 20.03 12.21 -7.94
CA GLU A 173 19.32 11.06 -8.47
C GLU A 173 18.12 10.73 -7.58
N LEU A 174 18.31 10.77 -6.25
CA LEU A 174 17.23 10.55 -5.30
C LEU A 174 16.10 11.57 -5.48
N GLN A 175 16.41 12.85 -5.64
CA GLN A 175 15.40 13.90 -5.88
C GLN A 175 14.66 13.70 -7.21
N ALA A 176 15.34 13.25 -8.26
CA ALA A 176 14.71 12.93 -9.54
C ALA A 176 13.73 11.74 -9.42
N ILE A 177 14.17 10.67 -8.75
CA ILE A 177 13.33 9.49 -8.47
C ILE A 177 12.12 9.88 -7.62
N TRP A 178 12.33 10.71 -6.60
CA TRP A 178 11.28 11.23 -5.73
C TRP A 178 10.21 11.99 -6.51
N GLY A 179 10.62 12.86 -7.45
CA GLY A 179 9.70 13.61 -8.31
C GLY A 179 8.91 12.72 -9.27
N LEU A 180 9.53 11.67 -9.84
CA LEU A 180 8.83 10.71 -10.71
C LEU A 180 7.81 9.90 -9.93
N GLY A 181 8.19 9.43 -8.74
CA GLY A 181 7.32 8.69 -7.84
C GLY A 181 6.02 9.39 -7.50
N ALA A 182 6.12 10.69 -7.23
CA ALA A 182 5.00 11.56 -6.88
C ALA A 182 3.89 11.66 -7.95
N VAL A 183 4.16 11.17 -9.17
CA VAL A 183 3.22 11.10 -10.29
C VAL A 183 2.84 9.66 -10.60
N GLU A 184 3.81 8.74 -10.61
CA GLU A 184 3.57 7.35 -10.98
C GLU A 184 2.76 6.57 -9.93
N THR A 185 3.06 6.73 -8.64
CA THR A 185 2.35 5.98 -7.58
C THR A 185 0.89 6.37 -7.44
N PRO A 186 0.51 7.66 -7.39
CA PRO A 186 -0.90 8.01 -7.22
C PRO A 186 -1.77 7.51 -8.37
N ILE A 187 -1.22 7.47 -9.60
CA ILE A 187 -1.95 6.94 -10.77
C ILE A 187 -2.25 5.45 -10.58
N LYS A 188 -1.25 4.66 -10.20
CA LYS A 188 -1.42 3.21 -10.03
C LYS A 188 -2.31 2.88 -8.82
N VAL A 189 -2.12 3.59 -7.71
CA VAL A 189 -2.99 3.49 -6.53
C VAL A 189 -4.44 3.83 -6.90
N GLY A 190 -4.66 4.92 -7.62
CA GLY A 190 -5.97 5.36 -8.06
C GLY A 190 -6.66 4.33 -8.96
N LEU A 191 -5.93 3.81 -9.96
CA LEU A 191 -6.42 2.76 -10.86
C LEU A 191 -6.83 1.49 -10.09
N SER A 192 -5.96 0.99 -9.21
CA SER A 192 -6.27 -0.20 -8.41
C SER A 192 -7.47 0.03 -7.49
N THR A 193 -7.52 1.18 -6.82
CA THR A 193 -8.63 1.56 -5.94
C THR A 193 -9.96 1.58 -6.69
N ILE A 194 -9.99 2.12 -7.92
CA ILE A 194 -11.17 2.13 -8.79
C ILE A 194 -11.57 0.69 -9.16
N ILE A 195 -10.62 -0.13 -9.62
CA ILE A 195 -10.88 -1.52 -10.02
C ILE A 195 -11.46 -2.31 -8.84
N ILE A 196 -10.87 -2.20 -7.66
CA ILE A 196 -11.36 -2.89 -6.46
C ILE A 196 -12.74 -2.39 -6.03
N SER A 197 -13.01 -1.10 -6.16
CA SER A 197 -14.33 -0.53 -5.86
C SER A 197 -15.44 -1.08 -6.76
N ILE A 198 -15.11 -1.34 -8.03
CA ILE A 198 -16.05 -1.87 -9.04
C ILE A 198 -16.20 -3.39 -8.91
N ALA A 199 -15.09 -4.13 -8.90
CA ALA A 199 -15.09 -5.59 -8.94
C ALA A 199 -15.27 -6.23 -7.55
N GLY A 200 -14.76 -5.59 -6.50
CA GLY A 200 -14.70 -6.13 -5.15
C GLY A 200 -16.06 -6.53 -4.55
N PRO A 201 -17.16 -5.78 -4.73
CA PRO A 201 -18.48 -6.20 -4.22
C PRO A 201 -18.93 -7.53 -4.82
N SER A 202 -18.75 -7.72 -6.13
CA SER A 202 -19.12 -8.97 -6.84
C SER A 202 -18.27 -10.14 -6.37
N ILE A 203 -16.97 -9.91 -6.15
CA ILE A 203 -16.05 -10.92 -5.63
C ILE A 203 -16.46 -11.32 -4.20
N ILE A 204 -16.75 -10.35 -3.32
CA ILE A 204 -17.21 -10.63 -1.96
C ILE A 204 -18.54 -11.38 -1.96
N ASP A 205 -19.50 -10.99 -2.82
CA ASP A 205 -20.78 -11.69 -2.94
C ASP A 205 -20.57 -13.15 -3.40
N ALA A 206 -19.63 -13.42 -4.31
CA ALA A 206 -19.28 -14.77 -4.73
C ALA A 206 -18.66 -15.59 -3.58
N VAL A 207 -17.73 -15.01 -2.81
CA VAL A 207 -17.08 -15.69 -1.69
C VAL A 207 -18.07 -15.97 -0.55
N ARG A 208 -19.01 -15.05 -0.27
CA ARG A 208 -20.09 -15.26 0.72
C ARG A 208 -21.01 -16.42 0.33
N LYS A 209 -21.31 -16.60 -0.98
CA LYS A 209 -22.08 -17.75 -1.46
C LYS A 209 -21.38 -19.09 -1.20
N LEU A 210 -20.04 -19.08 -1.19
CA LEU A 210 -19.22 -20.25 -0.84
C LEU A 210 -19.11 -20.49 0.67
N LYS A 211 -19.80 -19.70 1.51
CA LYS A 211 -19.77 -19.76 2.98
C LYS A 211 -18.37 -19.60 3.60
N LEU A 212 -17.46 -18.93 2.87
CA LEU A 212 -16.15 -18.58 3.39
C LEU A 212 -16.24 -17.30 4.23
N PRO A 213 -15.45 -17.19 5.32
CA PRO A 213 -15.46 -16.02 6.19
C PRO A 213 -14.80 -14.82 5.49
N VAL A 214 -15.55 -13.74 5.26
CA VAL A 214 -15.06 -12.45 4.73
C VAL A 214 -15.66 -11.29 5.52
#